data_AF-A0A2N2X8A8-F1
#
_entry.id   AF-A0A2N2X8A8-F1
#
_cell.length_a   1.000
_cell.length_b   1.000
_cell.length_c   1.000
_cell.angle_alpha   90.00
_cell.angle_beta   90.00
_cell.angle_gamma   90.00
#
_symmetry.space_group_name_H-M   'P 1'
#
loop_
_entity.id
_entity.type
_entity.pdbx_description
1 polymer ?
#
loop_
_entity_poly.entity_id
_entity_poly.type
_entity_poly.pdbx_seq_one_letter_code
_entity_poly.pdbx_strand_id
1 'polypeptide(L)' 'MKNRLVKGIAGTFILISLLLAIKVNINWLWFTTFVGANLLQSSISKWCLLEVILGKLGVKD' A
#
# COMPACT_ATOMS: atom_id res chain seq x y z
N MET A 1 -14.98 6.11 -5.98
CA MET A 1 -13.65 6.68 -6.31
C MET A 1 -12.51 6.11 -5.45
N LYS A 2 -12.77 5.68 -4.22
CA LYS A 2 -11.81 5.02 -3.31
C LYS A 2 -10.85 4.01 -3.93
N ASN A 3 -11.34 3.05 -4.71
CA ASN A 3 -10.49 1.99 -5.29
C ASN A 3 -9.36 2.50 -6.20
N ARG A 4 -9.55 3.66 -6.87
CA ARG A 4 -8.50 4.27 -7.69
C ARG A 4 -7.47 4.99 -6.84
N LEU A 5 -7.93 5.69 -5.81
CA LEU A 5 -7.07 6.37 -4.84
C LEU A 5 -6.23 5.36 -4.05
N VAL A 6 -6.84 4.26 -3.62
CA VAL A 6 -6.17 3.15 -2.92
C VAL A 6 -5.08 2.53 -3.79
N LYS A 7 -5.38 2.19 -5.05
CA LYS A 7 -4.38 1.65 -5.98
C LYS A 7 -3.24 2.64 -6.26
N GLY A 8 -3.57 3.93 -6.39
CA GLY A 8 -2.58 5.00 -6.60
C GLY A 8 -1.64 5.15 -5.41
N ILE A 9 -2.20 5.33 -4.21
CA ILE A 9 -1.43 5.50 -2.97
C ILE A 9 -0.58 4.26 -2.69
N ALA A 10 -1.14 3.06 -2.85
CA ALA A 10 -0.41 1.82 -2.66
C ALA A 10 0.78 1.69 -3.62
N GLY A 11 0.59 1.99 -4.91
CA GLY A 11 1.66 1.96 -5.90
C GLY A 11 2.77 2.97 -5.59
N THR A 12 2.40 4.18 -5.19
CA THR A 12 3.37 5.21 -4.76
C THR A 12 4.15 4.77 -3.52
N PHE A 13 3.47 4.15 -2.54
CA PHE A 13 4.13 3.65 -1.34
C PHE A 13 5.17 2.57 -1.66
N ILE A 14 4.86 1.65 -2.58
CA ILE A 14 5.79 0.62 -3.03
C ILE A 14 6.98 1.23 -3.79
N LEU A 15 6.74 2.18 -4.69
CA LEU A 15 7.81 2.86 -5.43
C LEU A 15 8.76 3.64 -4.50
N ILE A 16 8.22 4.40 -3.55
CA ILE A 16 9.01 5.11 -2.54
C ILE A 16 9.80 4.11 -1.71
N SER A 17 9.16 3.00 -1.31
CA SER A 17 9.81 1.97 -0.50
C SER A 17 10.98 1.31 -1.21
N LEU A 18 10.81 1.02 -2.49
CA LEU A 18 11.84 0.42 -3.33
C LEU A 18 12.99 1.39 -3.58
N LEU A 19 12.71 2.69 -3.79
CA LEU A 19 13.74 3.71 -3.92
C LEU A 19 14.57 3.85 -2.64
N LEU A 20 13.92 3.80 -1.46
CA LEU A 20 14.59 3.81 -0.16
C LEU A 20 15.40 2.54 0.08
N ALA A 21 14.94 1.38 -0.39
CA ALA A 21 15.69 0.14 -0.28
C ALA A 21 17.03 0.20 -1.01
N ILE A 22 17.06 0.85 -2.18
CA ILE A 22 18.28 1.02 -2.98
C ILE A 22 19.19 2.10 -2.38
N LYS A 23 18.63 3.22 -1.90
CA LYS A 23 19.41 4.36 -1.40
C LYS A 23 19.87 4.24 0.05
N VAL A 24 19.12 3.56 0.91
CA VAL A 24 19.38 3.52 2.36
C VAL A 24 19.85 2.14 2.78
N ASN A 25 19.01 1.12 2.64
CA ASN A 25 19.34 -0.24 3.05
C ASN A 25 18.38 -1.27 2.44
N ILE A 26 18.90 -2.40 1.97
CA ILE A 26 18.15 -3.48 1.32
C ILE A 26 17.04 -4.06 2.23
N ASN A 27 17.19 -3.94 3.55
CA ASN A 27 16.18 -4.35 4.53
C ASN A 27 14.82 -3.65 4.35
N TRP A 28 14.74 -2.52 3.65
CA TRP A 28 13.46 -1.89 3.30
C TRP A 28 12.58 -2.75 2.34
N LEU A 29 13.17 -3.75 1.68
CA LEU A 29 12.41 -4.74 0.90
C LEU A 29 11.48 -5.59 1.76
N TRP A 30 11.81 -5.83 3.03
CA TRP A 30 10.91 -6.53 3.96
C TRP A 30 9.64 -5.72 4.20
N PHE A 31 9.77 -4.40 4.36
CA PHE A 31 8.64 -3.49 4.49
C PHE A 31 7.82 -3.45 3.19
N THR A 32 8.49 -3.38 2.04
CA THR A 32 7.85 -3.41 0.71
C THR A 32 7.06 -4.71 0.49
N THR A 33 7.64 -5.84 0.87
CA THR A 33 7.02 -7.17 0.79
C THR A 33 5.82 -7.26 1.72
N PHE A 34 5.91 -6.74 2.94
CA PHE A 34 4.79 -6.71 3.89
C PHE A 34 3.60 -5.89 3.38
N VAL A 35 3.87 -4.70 2.83
CA VAL A 35 2.85 -3.84 2.22
C VAL A 35 2.26 -4.50 0.97
N GLY A 36 3.11 -5.09 0.11
CA GLY A 36 2.71 -5.80 -1.09
C GLY A 36 1.85 -7.03 -0.81
N ALA A 37 2.21 -7.82 0.20
CA ALA A 37 1.43 -8.98 0.64
C ALA A 37 0.05 -8.58 1.16
N ASN A 38 -0.05 -7.49 1.94
CA ASN A 38 -1.33 -6.92 2.36
C ASN A 38 -2.18 -6.46 1.16
N LEU A 39 -1.56 -5.87 0.14
CA LEU A 39 -2.25 -5.48 -1.09
C LEU A 39 -2.76 -6.69 -1.89
N LEU A 40 -1.95 -7.74 -1.96
CA LEU A 40 -2.27 -8.96 -2.68
C LEU A 40 -3.42 -9.71 -1.99
N GLN A 41 -3.37 -9.82 -0.66
CA GLN A 41 -4.49 -10.31 0.15
C GLN A 41 -5.75 -9.46 -0.06
N SER A 42 -5.61 -8.13 -0.13
CA SER A 42 -6.72 -7.22 -0.39
C SER A 42 -7.36 -7.41 -1.76
N SER A 43 -6.57 -7.71 -2.80
CA SER A 43 -7.10 -8.00 -4.14
C SER A 43 -7.90 -9.31 -4.19
N ILE A 44 -7.56 -10.28 -3.33
CA ILE A 44 -8.24 -11.59 -3.26
C ILE A 44 -9.48 -11.52 -2.34
N SER A 45 -9.37 -10.94 -1.15
CA SER A 45 -10.47 -10.90 -0.16
C SER A 45 -11.39 -9.67 -0.26
N LYS A 46 -11.13 -8.73 -1.18
CA LYS A 46 -11.79 -7.40 -1.26
C LYS A 46 -11.71 -6.56 0.03
N TRP A 47 -10.93 -6.99 1.02
CA TRP A 47 -10.75 -6.30 2.29
C TRP A 47 -9.41 -5.55 2.23
N CYS A 48 -9.45 -4.25 1.97
CA CYS A 48 -8.24 -3.43 1.90
C CYS A 48 -8.02 -2.70 3.22
N LEU A 49 -6.92 -3.02 3.92
CA LEU A 49 -6.52 -2.29 5.13
C LEU A 49 -6.35 -0.79 4.86
N LEU A 50 -5.91 -0.44 3.64
CA LEU A 50 -5.80 0.95 3.19
C LEU A 50 -7.18 1.61 3.00
N GLU A 51 -8.19 0.86 2.57
CA GLU A 51 -9.57 1.36 2.47
C GLU A 51 -10.21 1.58 3.85
N VAL A 52 -9.88 0.73 4.84
CA VAL A 52 -10.24 0.94 6.25
C VAL A 52 -9.54 2.17 6.82
N ILE A 53 -8.26 2.39 6.51
CA ILE A 53 -7.51 3.58 6.93
C ILE A 53 -8.06 4.85 6.24
N LEU A 54 -8.32 4.82 4.93
CA LEU A 54 -8.93 5.96 4.21
C LEU A 54 -10.36 6.23 4.67
N GLY A 55 -11.14 5.19 4.98
CA GLY A 55 -12.46 5.31 5.59
C GLY A 55 -12.39 5.95 6.98
N LYS A 56 -11.38 5.60 7.79
CA LYS A 56 -11.09 6.25 9.08
C LYS A 56 -10.59 7.69 8.93
N LEU A 57 -9.87 8.01 7.85
CA LEU A 57 -9.44 9.36 7.49
C LEU A 57 -10.56 10.21 6.87
N GLY A 58 -11.79 9.69 6.78
CA GLY A 58 -12.96 10.45 6.35
C GLY A 58 -13.13 10.54 4.82
N VAL A 59 -12.35 9.79 4.04
CA VAL A 59 -12.56 9.68 2.59
C VAL A 59 -13.82 8.84 2.38
N LYS A 60 -14.96 9.49 2.15
CA LYS A 60 -16.21 8.86 1.68
C LYS A 60 -16.15 8.66 0.16
N ASP A 61 -16.93 7.69 -0.31
CA ASP A 61 -16.81 6.93 -1.58
C ASP A 61 -16.34 7.66 -2.85
#